data_AF-A0A0G4QHU4-F1
#
_entry.id   AF-A0A0G4QHU4-F1
#
_cell.length_a   1.000
_cell.length_b   1.000
_cell.length_c   1.000
_cell.angle_alpha   90.00
_cell.angle_beta   90.00
_cell.angle_gamma   90.00
#
_symmetry.space_group_name_H-M   'P 1'
#
loop_
_entity.id
_entity.type
_entity.pdbx_description
1 polymer ?
#
loop_
_entity_poly.entity_id
_entity_poly.type
_entity_poly.pdbx_seq_one_letter_code
_entity_poly.pdbx_strand_id
1 'polypeptide(L)'
;MKDRIKFNNAMLAAVMDDRKVQTRRPIEPQPKVTEEELRKLGAWQEGYILSEQVCAAWRHGFVDVDCPYGETGDIINVADKDGNIKGRIEITDVWVQQVNDISESDAEAEGFDGKLNAHISDFAAVWIAIYGIDSWVNNEWAWVIEFKRI
;
A
#
# COMPACT_ATOMS: atom_id res chain seq x y z
N MET A 1 -10.94 12.71 0.59
CA MET A 1 -11.08 11.29 0.96
C MET A 1 -11.91 10.57 -0.10
N LYS A 2 -11.50 9.37 -0.48
CA LYS A 2 -12.21 8.47 -1.41
C LYS A 2 -13.32 7.75 -0.65
N ASP A 3 -14.41 7.45 -1.35
CA ASP A 3 -15.57 6.77 -0.79
C ASP A 3 -15.52 5.24 -0.96
N ARG A 4 -14.55 4.74 -1.75
CA ARG A 4 -14.37 3.32 -2.07
C ARG A 4 -12.94 2.94 -2.49
N ILE A 5 -12.59 1.67 -2.27
CA ILE A 5 -11.42 1.00 -2.86
C ILE A 5 -11.88 0.07 -3.98
N LYS A 6 -11.27 0.19 -5.16
CA LYS A 6 -11.59 -0.66 -6.33
C LYS A 6 -10.60 -1.80 -6.47
N PHE A 7 -11.09 -2.99 -6.76
CA PHE A 7 -10.28 -4.16 -7.09
C PHE A 7 -10.67 -4.74 -8.45
N ASN A 8 -9.71 -5.35 -9.14
CA ASN A 8 -10.03 -6.20 -10.28
C ASN A 8 -10.78 -7.46 -9.81
N ASN A 9 -11.34 -8.23 -10.74
CA ASN A 9 -12.19 -9.37 -10.38
C ASN A 9 -11.48 -10.41 -9.50
N ALA A 10 -10.20 -10.71 -9.77
CA ALA A 10 -9.43 -11.70 -9.01
C ALA A 10 -9.13 -11.22 -7.59
N MET A 11 -8.68 -9.97 -7.45
CA MET A 11 -8.41 -9.35 -6.15
C MET A 11 -9.70 -9.17 -5.34
N LEU A 12 -10.80 -8.79 -5.98
CA LEU A 12 -12.08 -8.67 -5.32
C LEU A 12 -12.55 -10.01 -4.76
N ALA A 13 -12.42 -11.09 -5.53
CA ALA A 13 -12.72 -12.44 -5.03
C ALA A 13 -11.83 -12.79 -3.83
N ALA A 14 -10.55 -12.45 -3.87
CA ALA A 14 -9.64 -12.65 -2.73
C ALA A 14 -10.03 -11.86 -1.48
N VAL A 15 -10.55 -10.62 -1.62
CA VAL A 15 -11.09 -9.85 -0.50
C VAL A 15 -12.34 -10.53 0.06
N MET A 16 -13.23 -11.02 -0.80
CA MET A 16 -14.48 -11.67 -0.35
C MET A 16 -14.24 -13.03 0.33
N ASP A 17 -13.15 -13.70 -0.01
CA ASP A 17 -12.69 -14.95 0.61
C ASP A 17 -11.74 -14.72 1.81
N ASP A 18 -11.57 -13.47 2.26
CA ASP A 18 -10.68 -13.09 3.37
C ASP A 18 -9.19 -13.46 3.16
N ARG A 19 -8.78 -13.75 1.91
CA ARG A 19 -7.39 -14.03 1.52
C ARG A 19 -6.58 -12.77 1.24
N LYS A 20 -7.24 -11.69 0.80
CA LYS A 20 -6.62 -10.38 0.60
C LYS A 20 -7.05 -9.46 1.74
N VAL A 21 -6.09 -9.11 2.60
CA VAL A 21 -6.27 -8.26 3.79
C VAL A 21 -5.38 -7.02 3.78
N GLN A 22 -4.61 -6.85 2.70
CA GLN A 22 -3.73 -5.70 2.50
C GLN A 22 -3.84 -5.20 1.06
N THR A 23 -3.63 -3.90 0.82
CA THR A 23 -3.49 -3.34 -0.53
C THR A 23 -2.51 -2.19 -0.56
N ARG A 24 -1.67 -2.13 -1.61
CA ARG A 24 -0.82 -1.00 -1.95
C ARG A 24 -1.44 -0.08 -3.00
N ARG A 25 -1.23 1.23 -2.86
CA ARG A 25 -1.67 2.28 -3.78
C ARG A 25 -0.58 3.35 -3.94
N PRO A 26 -0.15 3.71 -5.16
CA PRO A 26 0.84 4.77 -5.34
C PRO A 26 0.43 6.07 -4.64
N ILE A 27 1.39 6.75 -4.04
CA ILE A 27 1.20 8.10 -3.51
C ILE A 27 1.30 9.10 -4.67
N GLU A 28 0.30 9.97 -4.80
CA GLU A 28 0.29 11.01 -5.83
C GLU A 28 -0.03 12.38 -5.21
N PRO A 29 0.85 13.38 -5.39
CA PRO A 29 2.18 13.31 -6.00
C PRO A 29 3.16 12.49 -5.13
N GLN A 30 4.17 11.88 -5.77
CA GLN A 30 5.23 11.15 -5.06
C GLN A 30 5.94 12.07 -4.06
N PRO A 31 6.12 11.65 -2.79
CA PRO A 31 6.76 12.47 -1.79
C PRO A 31 8.23 12.65 -2.16
N LYS A 32 8.69 13.91 -2.12
CA LYS A 32 10.12 14.25 -2.25
C LYS A 32 10.76 14.07 -0.89
N VAL A 33 11.03 12.81 -0.55
CA VAL A 33 11.65 12.45 0.72
C VAL A 33 12.84 11.56 0.45
N THR A 34 14.01 12.13 0.71
CA THR A 34 15.33 11.52 0.61
C THR A 34 15.96 11.41 1.99
N GLU A 35 16.98 10.56 2.13
CA GLU A 35 17.82 10.51 3.33
C GLU A 35 18.37 11.91 3.69
N GLU A 36 18.81 12.69 2.71
CA GLU A 36 19.35 14.04 2.93
C GLU A 36 18.30 14.97 3.54
N GLU A 37 17.06 14.91 3.05
CA GLU A 37 15.94 15.69 3.60
C GLU A 37 15.59 15.25 5.02
N LEU A 38 15.51 13.94 5.29
CA LEU A 38 15.27 13.41 6.64
C LEU A 38 16.37 13.82 7.62
N ARG A 39 17.64 13.80 7.20
CA ARG A 39 18.77 14.28 8.00
C ARG A 39 18.67 15.78 8.30
N LYS A 40 18.30 16.60 7.32
CA LYS A 40 18.07 18.05 7.50
C LYS A 40 16.93 18.35 8.49
N LEU A 41 15.90 17.51 8.50
CA LEU A 41 14.77 17.62 9.43
C LEU A 41 15.08 17.06 10.84
N GLY A 42 16.26 16.47 11.06
CA GLY A 42 16.59 15.80 12.32
C GLY A 42 15.75 14.56 12.59
N ALA A 43 15.08 14.03 11.55
CA ALA A 43 14.21 12.86 11.62
C ALA A 43 14.95 11.54 11.29
N TRP A 44 16.21 11.63 10.86
CA TRP A 44 17.01 10.47 10.50
C TRP A 44 17.49 9.68 11.73
N GLN A 45 17.35 8.36 11.67
CA GLN A 45 17.84 7.43 12.69
C GLN A 45 18.69 6.34 12.04
N GLU A 46 19.93 6.18 12.52
CA GLU A 46 20.84 5.13 12.04
C GLU A 46 20.28 3.74 12.35
N GLY A 47 20.42 2.81 11.39
CA GLY A 47 20.00 1.41 11.54
C GLY A 47 18.59 1.08 11.02
N TYR A 48 17.84 2.06 10.53
CA TYR A 48 16.53 1.86 9.90
C TYR A 48 16.60 2.06 8.38
N ILE A 49 15.80 1.30 7.62
CA ILE A 49 15.69 1.50 6.17
C ILE A 49 14.88 2.76 5.85
N LEU A 50 14.99 3.25 4.61
CA LEU A 50 14.33 4.49 4.20
C LEU A 50 12.81 4.42 4.41
N SER A 51 12.16 3.29 4.07
CA SER A 51 10.71 3.12 4.28
C SER A 51 10.28 3.30 5.73
N GLU A 52 11.01 2.72 6.68
CA GLU A 52 10.71 2.85 8.11
C GLU A 52 10.81 4.31 8.57
N GLN A 53 11.85 5.00 8.11
CA GLN A 53 12.10 6.39 8.48
C GLN A 53 11.08 7.35 7.86
N VAL A 54 10.70 7.15 6.59
CA VAL A 54 9.67 7.95 5.93
C VAL A 54 8.29 7.69 6.52
N CYS A 55 7.96 6.43 6.84
CA CYS A 55 6.74 6.12 7.55
C CYS A 55 6.67 6.83 8.92
N ALA A 56 7.77 6.81 9.69
CA ALA A 56 7.85 7.51 10.96
C ALA A 56 7.70 9.03 10.78
N ALA A 57 8.41 9.61 9.80
CA ALA A 57 8.31 11.03 9.47
C ALA A 57 6.87 11.42 9.10
N TRP A 58 6.19 10.61 8.29
CA TRP A 58 4.78 10.80 7.93
C TRP A 58 3.86 10.76 9.16
N ARG A 59 3.96 9.71 10.01
CA ARG A 59 3.16 9.58 11.24
C ARG A 59 3.36 10.73 12.23
N HIS A 60 4.50 11.41 12.18
CA HIS A 60 4.81 12.58 13.01
C HIS A 60 4.55 13.93 12.31
N GLY A 61 3.94 13.93 11.11
CA GLY A 61 3.54 15.15 10.40
C GLY A 61 4.68 15.87 9.68
N PHE A 62 5.83 15.23 9.46
CA PHE A 62 6.93 15.78 8.67
C PHE A 62 6.77 15.54 7.17
N VAL A 63 5.84 14.68 6.76
CA VAL A 63 5.46 14.45 5.36
C VAL A 63 3.98 14.81 5.20
N ASP A 64 3.71 15.90 4.49
CA ASP A 64 2.37 16.48 4.32
C ASP A 64 1.58 15.79 3.19
N VAL A 65 1.27 14.51 3.39
CA VAL A 65 0.43 13.70 2.50
C VAL A 65 -0.54 12.87 3.33
N ASP A 66 -1.84 12.98 3.04
CA ASP A 66 -2.87 12.17 3.69
C ASP A 66 -3.24 10.96 2.84
N CYS A 67 -3.41 9.81 3.49
CA CYS A 67 -3.94 8.63 2.81
C CYS A 67 -5.36 8.94 2.31
N PRO A 68 -5.62 8.89 1.00
CA PRO A 68 -6.91 9.30 0.48
C PRO A 68 -8.02 8.31 0.84
N TYR A 69 -7.71 7.13 1.37
CA TYR A 69 -8.67 6.07 1.67
C TYR A 69 -9.19 6.10 3.12
N GLY A 70 -8.57 6.89 3.99
CA GLY A 70 -8.92 6.97 5.41
C GLY A 70 -7.76 6.57 6.31
N GLU A 71 -8.06 6.51 7.60
CA GLU A 71 -7.15 6.14 8.68
C GLU A 71 -7.61 4.87 9.40
N THR A 72 -6.84 4.42 10.39
CA THR A 72 -7.19 3.23 11.19
C THR A 72 -8.57 3.42 11.86
N GLY A 73 -9.43 2.41 11.72
CA GLY A 73 -10.80 2.41 12.23
C GLY A 73 -11.86 2.91 11.23
N ASP A 74 -11.45 3.53 10.13
CA ASP A 74 -12.39 3.94 9.09
C ASP A 74 -12.99 2.74 8.35
N ILE A 75 -14.26 2.86 7.98
CA ILE A 75 -14.97 1.89 7.16
C ILE A 75 -15.10 2.46 5.74
N ILE A 76 -14.58 1.73 4.76
CA ILE A 76 -14.63 2.11 3.34
C ILE A 76 -15.31 1.03 2.50
N ASN A 77 -16.02 1.46 1.45
CA ASN A 77 -16.66 0.52 0.54
C ASN A 77 -15.62 -0.20 -0.32
N VAL A 78 -15.86 -1.49 -0.57
CA VAL A 78 -15.14 -2.27 -1.56
C VAL A 78 -15.96 -2.32 -2.84
N ALA A 79 -15.34 -2.03 -3.97
CA ALA A 79 -15.97 -2.00 -5.28
C ALA A 79 -15.23 -2.87 -6.31
N ASP A 80 -15.98 -3.34 -7.31
CA ASP A 80 -15.38 -3.92 -8.50
C ASP A 80 -14.68 -2.85 -9.37
N LYS A 81 -14.02 -3.29 -10.44
CA LYS A 81 -13.31 -2.40 -11.38
C LYS A 81 -14.22 -1.34 -12.00
N ASP A 82 -15.50 -1.64 -12.17
CA ASP A 82 -16.50 -0.74 -12.74
C ASP A 82 -17.06 0.24 -11.69
N GLY A 83 -16.73 0.01 -10.41
CA GLY A 83 -17.09 0.88 -9.29
C GLY A 83 -18.36 0.46 -8.56
N ASN A 84 -18.97 -0.68 -8.89
CA ASN A 84 -20.15 -1.17 -8.18
C ASN A 84 -19.72 -1.68 -6.80
N ILE A 85 -20.45 -1.26 -5.76
CA ILE A 85 -20.16 -1.68 -4.37
C ILE A 85 -20.49 -3.16 -4.20
N LYS A 86 -19.59 -3.90 -3.56
CA LYS A 86 -19.69 -5.35 -3.32
C LYS A 86 -19.57 -5.71 -1.84
N GLY A 87 -19.07 -4.81 -1.01
CA GLY A 87 -18.90 -5.03 0.43
C GLY A 87 -18.28 -3.82 1.09
N ARG A 88 -17.87 -3.99 2.35
CA ARG A 88 -17.17 -3.00 3.15
C ARG A 88 -15.99 -3.65 3.87
N ILE A 89 -14.99 -2.83 4.15
CA ILE A 89 -13.82 -3.21 4.95
C ILE A 89 -13.60 -2.14 6.02
N GLU A 90 -13.03 -2.55 7.15
CA GLU A 90 -12.50 -1.66 8.18
C GLU A 90 -10.98 -1.61 8.05
N ILE A 91 -10.42 -0.41 7.97
CA ILE A 91 -8.96 -0.19 7.91
C ILE A 91 -8.35 -0.47 9.27
N THR A 92 -7.32 -1.33 9.32
CA THR A 92 -6.67 -1.75 10.56
C THR A 92 -5.27 -1.14 10.75
N ASP A 93 -4.58 -0.80 9.68
CA ASP A 93 -3.36 0.02 9.71
C ASP A 93 -3.15 0.71 8.35
N VAL A 94 -2.41 1.82 8.38
CA VAL A 94 -1.95 2.54 7.19
C VAL A 94 -0.49 2.95 7.40
N TRP A 95 0.35 2.71 6.38
CA TRP A 95 1.73 3.17 6.37
C TRP A 95 2.22 3.53 4.97
N VAL A 96 3.38 4.18 4.93
CA VAL A 96 4.09 4.56 3.71
C VAL A 96 5.27 3.60 3.54
N GLN A 97 5.42 3.03 2.34
CA GLN A 97 6.50 2.09 2.03
C GLN A 97 6.92 2.26 0.56
N GLN A 98 8.20 2.08 0.26
CA GLN A 98 8.64 1.90 -1.12
C GLN A 98 8.19 0.51 -1.63
N VAL A 99 7.74 0.44 -2.89
CA VAL A 99 7.10 -0.76 -3.42
C VAL A 99 8.00 -2.01 -3.41
N ASN A 100 9.32 -1.86 -3.58
CA ASN A 100 10.27 -2.97 -3.58
C ASN A 100 10.63 -3.46 -2.17
N ASP A 101 10.25 -2.74 -1.12
CA ASP A 101 10.46 -3.16 0.29
C ASP A 101 9.35 -4.12 0.76
N ILE A 102 8.45 -4.52 -0.14
CA ILE A 102 7.42 -5.53 0.12
C ILE A 102 8.04 -6.85 0.60
N SER A 103 7.48 -7.42 1.67
CA SER A 103 7.85 -8.75 2.16
C SER A 103 7.02 -9.87 1.52
N GLU A 104 7.44 -11.13 1.67
CA GLU A 104 6.63 -12.28 1.23
C GLU A 104 5.27 -12.32 1.95
N SER A 105 5.24 -12.02 3.26
CA SER A 105 3.99 -11.95 4.03
C SER A 105 3.08 -10.81 3.58
N ASP A 106 3.65 -9.68 3.18
CA ASP A 106 2.87 -8.59 2.58
C ASP A 106 2.26 -8.98 1.24
N ALA A 107 3.03 -9.67 0.40
CA ALA A 107 2.55 -10.16 -0.88
C ALA A 107 1.47 -11.25 -0.71
N GLU A 108 1.60 -12.13 0.28
CA GLU A 108 0.52 -13.06 0.68
C GLU A 108 -0.73 -12.28 1.16
N ALA A 109 -0.56 -11.28 2.02
CA ALA A 109 -1.66 -10.42 2.51
C ALA A 109 -2.32 -9.59 1.39
N GLU A 110 -1.59 -9.31 0.30
CA GLU A 110 -2.16 -8.75 -0.93
C GLU A 110 -3.02 -9.74 -1.73
N GLY A 111 -3.14 -10.99 -1.28
CA GLY A 111 -3.95 -12.04 -1.87
C GLY A 111 -3.26 -12.81 -2.99
N PHE A 112 -1.93 -12.74 -3.09
CA PHE A 112 -1.16 -13.60 -3.98
C PHE A 112 -1.00 -14.97 -3.33
N ASP A 113 -1.16 -16.04 -4.11
CA ASP A 113 -1.05 -17.42 -3.63
C ASP A 113 0.38 -17.98 -3.72
N GLY A 114 1.30 -17.18 -4.29
CA GLY A 114 2.73 -17.43 -4.36
C GLY A 114 3.07 -18.82 -4.81
N LYS A 115 2.43 -19.31 -5.88
CA LYS A 115 2.76 -20.61 -6.45
C LYS A 115 4.28 -20.72 -6.61
N LEU A 116 4.87 -21.77 -6.01
CA LEU A 116 6.32 -21.98 -5.95
C LEU A 116 7.12 -20.98 -5.08
N ASN A 117 6.49 -20.41 -4.03
CA ASN A 117 7.09 -19.42 -3.11
C ASN A 117 7.60 -18.15 -3.80
N ALA A 118 6.79 -17.61 -4.72
CA ALA A 118 7.17 -16.46 -5.56
C ALA A 118 6.19 -15.28 -5.41
N HIS A 119 5.65 -15.02 -4.21
CA HIS A 119 4.61 -14.01 -4.01
C HIS A 119 5.06 -12.62 -4.48
N ILE A 120 6.30 -12.23 -4.19
CA ILE A 120 6.83 -10.93 -4.60
C ILE A 120 6.91 -10.81 -6.13
N SER A 121 7.26 -11.89 -6.84
CA SER A 121 7.34 -11.87 -8.31
C SER A 121 5.96 -11.72 -8.94
N ASP A 122 4.96 -12.42 -8.40
CA ASP A 122 3.57 -12.31 -8.84
C ASP A 122 3.01 -10.91 -8.55
N PHE A 123 3.32 -10.36 -7.36
CA PHE A 123 2.99 -8.98 -6.99
C PHE A 123 3.60 -7.98 -7.97
N ALA A 124 4.92 -8.08 -8.22
CA ALA A 124 5.65 -7.18 -9.11
C ALA A 124 5.04 -7.17 -10.53
N ALA A 125 4.73 -8.35 -11.08
CA ALA A 125 4.13 -8.47 -12.40
C ALA A 125 2.77 -7.75 -12.48
N VAL A 126 1.93 -7.88 -11.45
CA VAL A 126 0.62 -7.22 -11.39
C VAL A 126 0.76 -5.72 -11.14
N TRP A 127 1.68 -5.29 -10.26
CA TRP A 127 1.98 -3.87 -10.03
C TRP A 127 2.38 -3.18 -11.33
N ILE A 128 3.35 -3.76 -12.05
CA ILE A 128 3.84 -3.27 -13.34
C ILE A 128 2.70 -3.18 -14.36
N ALA A 129 1.81 -4.18 -14.39
CA ALA A 129 0.68 -4.18 -15.31
C ALA A 129 -0.36 -3.07 -15.02
N ILE A 130 -0.48 -2.61 -13.77
CA ILE A 130 -1.46 -1.60 -13.35
C ILE A 130 -0.85 -0.18 -13.41
N TYR A 131 0.38 -0.01 -12.93
CA TYR A 131 1.01 1.28 -12.70
C TYR A 131 2.20 1.57 -13.64
N GLY A 132 2.60 0.59 -14.44
CA GLY A 132 3.72 0.71 -15.38
C GLY A 132 5.04 0.25 -14.79
N ILE A 133 5.98 -0.11 -15.68
CA ILE A 133 7.31 -0.59 -15.29
C ILE A 133 8.13 0.47 -14.56
N ASP A 134 7.97 1.74 -14.95
CA ASP A 134 8.71 2.85 -14.36
C ASP A 134 8.39 3.01 -12.86
N SER A 135 7.14 2.75 -12.45
CA SER A 135 6.73 2.81 -11.04
C SER A 135 7.49 1.79 -10.17
N TRP A 136 7.71 0.59 -10.71
CA TRP A 136 8.51 -0.45 -10.05
C TRP A 136 10.00 -0.14 -10.08
N VAL A 137 10.53 0.29 -11.22
CA VAL A 137 11.97 0.62 -11.38
C VAL A 137 12.38 1.80 -10.51
N ASN A 138 11.51 2.81 -10.39
CA ASN A 138 11.74 3.99 -9.55
C ASN A 138 11.53 3.71 -8.05
N ASN A 139 11.09 2.50 -7.69
CA ASN A 139 10.77 2.11 -6.32
C ASN A 139 9.83 3.13 -5.65
N GLU A 140 8.73 3.44 -6.33
CA GLU A 140 7.79 4.48 -5.91
C GLU A 140 7.19 4.21 -4.53
N TRP A 141 6.87 5.29 -3.84
CA TRP A 141 6.17 5.27 -2.56
C TRP A 141 4.71 4.89 -2.76
N ALA A 142 4.24 3.97 -1.92
CA ALA A 142 2.87 3.53 -1.87
C ALA A 142 2.29 3.70 -0.46
N TRP A 143 1.01 4.05 -0.42
CA TRP A 143 0.15 3.76 0.72
C TRP A 143 -0.02 2.25 0.82
N VAL A 144 0.33 1.68 1.96
CA VAL A 144 -0.05 0.33 2.33
C VAL A 144 -1.22 0.43 3.30
N ILE A 145 -2.29 -0.29 2.99
CA ILE A 145 -3.55 -0.26 3.74
C ILE A 145 -3.84 -1.69 4.14
N GLU A 146 -3.78 -1.98 5.44
CA GLU A 146 -4.24 -3.23 6.02
C GLU A 146 -5.70 -3.09 6.44
N PHE A 147 -6.49 -4.15 6.28
CA PHE A 147 -7.91 -4.12 6.52
C PHE A 147 -8.50 -5.50 6.83
N LYS A 148 -9.71 -5.50 7.38
CA LYS A 148 -10.55 -6.69 7.51
C LYS A 148 -11.92 -6.46 6.89
N ARG A 149 -12.53 -7.51 6.35
CA ARG A 149 -13.91 -7.48 5.85
C ARG A 149 -14.91 -7.44 7.01
N ILE A 150 -16.04 -6.75 6.82
CA ILE A 150 -17.14 -6.62 7.79
C ILE A 150 -18.52 -6.90 7.19
#